data_AF-A0A1C3P893-F1
#
_entry.id   AF-A0A1C3P893-F1
#
_cell.length_a   1.000
_cell.length_b   1.000
_cell.length_c   1.000
_cell.angle_alpha   90.00
_cell.angle_beta   90.00
_cell.angle_gamma   90.00
#
_symmetry.space_group_name_H-M   'P 1'
#
loop_
_entity.id
_entity.type
_entity.pdbx_description
1 polymer ?
#
loop_
_entity_poly.entity_id
_entity_poly.type
_entity_poly.pdbx_seq_one_letter_code
_entity_poly.pdbx_strand_id
1 'polypeptide(L)' 'MDVFRGSATGAGVAGVFVTADPGKRDVEVKILIDCTADEIERVRILLHDVLEIGGLLVPRSAETATD' A
#
# COMPACT_ATOMS: atom_id res chain seq x y z
N MET A 1 10.03 6.30 2.00
CA MET A 1 9.48 4.94 1.80
C MET A 1 8.95 4.50 3.14
N ASP A 2 7.66 4.18 3.21
CA ASP A 2 6.98 3.83 4.46
C ASP A 2 6.53 2.37 4.43
N VAL A 3 6.34 1.77 5.61
CA VAL A 3 5.82 0.41 5.74
C VAL A 3 4.63 0.42 6.67
N PHE A 4 3.48 -0.02 6.16
CA PHE A 4 2.31 -0.36 6.96
C PHE A 4 2.34 -1.85 7.24
N ARG A 5 2.34 -2.20 8.53
CA ARG A 5 2.31 -3.59 8.98
C ARG A 5 0.91 -3.90 9.49
N GLY A 6 0.24 -4.82 8.81
CA GLY A 6 -1.08 -5.30 9.20
C GLY A 6 -1.03 -6.49 10.16
N SER A 7 -2.20 -7.05 10.39
CA SER A 7 -2.42 -8.13 11.35
C SER A 7 -2.40 -9.55 10.75
N ALA A 8 -2.42 -9.70 9.43
CA ALA A 8 -2.37 -10.98 8.73
C ALA A 8 -0.95 -11.57 8.70
N THR A 9 -0.43 -11.89 9.89
CA THR A 9 0.96 -12.31 10.11
C THR A 9 1.38 -13.43 9.17
N GLY A 10 2.47 -13.22 8.42
CA GLY A 10 3.03 -14.20 7.51
C GLY A 10 2.42 -14.21 6.10
N ALA A 11 1.47 -13.32 5.79
CA ALA A 11 0.96 -13.13 4.44
C ALA A 11 1.98 -12.47 3.49
N GLY A 12 3.02 -11.84 4.04
CA GLY A 12 4.09 -11.19 3.29
C GLY A 12 3.65 -9.85 2.69
N VAL A 13 4.21 -9.48 1.55
CA VAL A 13 3.85 -8.22 0.88
C VAL A 13 2.48 -8.37 0.21
N ALA A 14 1.49 -7.61 0.68
CA ALA A 14 0.16 -7.58 0.08
C ALA A 14 0.09 -6.65 -1.16
N GLY A 15 0.95 -5.63 -1.20
CA GLY A 15 1.02 -4.65 -2.30
C GLY A 15 1.75 -3.39 -1.88
N VAL A 16 1.66 -2.36 -2.71
CA VAL A 16 2.18 -1.02 -2.42
C VAL A 16 1.18 0.06 -2.81
N PHE A 17 1.15 1.16 -2.07
CA PHE A 17 0.64 2.42 -2.61
C PHE A 17 1.78 3.23 -3.21
N VAL A 18 1.56 3.75 -4.42
CA VAL A 18 2.44 4.74 -5.04
C VAL A 18 1.73 6.09 -5.00
N THR A 19 2.36 7.06 -4.33
CA THR A 19 1.83 8.42 -4.18
C THR A 19 2.74 9.41 -4.91
N ALA A 20 2.16 10.47 -5.46
CA ALA A 20 2.91 11.60 -6.00
C ALA A 20 2.41 12.86 -5.29
N ASP A 21 3.31 13.59 -4.63
CA ASP A 21 2.99 14.82 -3.90
C ASP A 21 3.49 16.02 -4.73
N PRO A 22 2.60 16.79 -5.39
CA PRO A 22 3.02 17.95 -6.20
C PRO A 22 3.63 19.08 -5.36
N GLY A 23 3.27 19.18 -4.08
CA GLY A 23 3.80 20.18 -3.16
C GLY A 23 5.26 19.90 -2.81
N LYS A 24 5.60 18.63 -2.61
CA LYS A 24 6.97 18.17 -2.33
C LYS A 24 7.79 17.83 -3.57
N ARG A 25 7.13 17.65 -4.71
CA ARG A 25 7.74 17.27 -6.00
C ARG A 25 8.46 15.93 -5.95
N ASP A 26 7.94 14.99 -5.17
CA ASP A 26 8.47 13.65 -5.03
C ASP A 26 7.40 12.57 -5.24
N VAL A 27 7.88 11.34 -5.33
CA VAL A 27 7.08 10.12 -5.40
C VAL A 27 7.49 9.26 -4.22
N GLU A 28 6.50 8.74 -3.49
CA GLU A 28 6.73 7.85 -2.36
C GLU A 28 6.07 6.48 -2.60
N VAL A 29 6.74 5.46 -2.10
CA VAL A 29 6.21 4.09 -2.04
C VAL A 29 5.89 3.76 -0.58
N LYS A 30 4.68 3.23 -0.37
CA LYS A 30 4.18 2.78 0.92
C LYS A 30 3.88 1.29 0.84
N ILE A 31 4.71 0.48 1.47
CA ILE A 31 4.66 -0.98 1.39
C ILE A 31 3.61 -1.50 2.38
N LEU A 32 2.77 -2.42 1.93
CA LEU A 32 1.75 -3.08 2.75
C LEU A 32 2.24 -4.49 3.05
N ILE A 33 2.67 -4.74 4.29
CA ILE A 33 3.13 -6.06 4.75
C ILE A 33 2.08 -6.62 5.70
N ASP A 34 1.70 -7.87 5.48
CA ASP A 34 0.75 -8.59 6.33
C ASP A 34 -0.60 -7.85 6.48
N CYS A 35 -0.98 -7.01 5.52
CA CYS A 35 -2.23 -6.25 5.55
C CYS A 35 -3.41 -7.09 5.04
N THR A 36 -4.48 -7.12 5.83
CA THR A 36 -5.80 -7.57 5.39
C THR A 36 -6.42 -6.58 4.40
N ALA A 37 -7.44 -6.99 3.65
CA ALA A 37 -8.16 -6.10 2.73
C ALA A 37 -8.73 -4.85 3.44
N ASP A 38 -9.28 -5.01 4.65
CA ASP A 38 -9.80 -3.91 5.46
C ASP A 38 -8.70 -2.93 5.90
N GLU A 39 -7.52 -3.45 6.24
CA GLU A 39 -6.37 -2.61 6.59
C GLU A 39 -5.82 -1.86 5.38
N ILE A 40 -5.79 -2.48 4.20
CA ILE A 40 -5.42 -1.81 2.94
C ILE A 40 -6.39 -0.66 2.67
N GLU A 41 -7.69 -0.86 2.87
CA GLU A 41 -8.70 0.19 2.69
C GLU A 41 -8.54 1.33 3.69
N ARG A 42 -8.21 1.04 4.96
CA ARG A 42 -7.88 2.08 5.95
C ARG A 42 -6.66 2.89 5.56
N VAL A 43 -5.63 2.25 4.99
CA VAL A 43 -4.47 2.97 4.45
C VAL A 43 -4.91 3.84 3.27
N ARG A 44 -5.75 3.34 2.35
CA ARG A 44 -6.29 4.16 1.24
C ARG A 44 -6.97 5.43 1.75
N ILE A 45 -7.84 5.31 2.76
CA ILE A 45 -8.54 6.43 3.40
C ILE A 45 -7.54 7.40 4.04
N LEU A 46 -6.52 6.90 4.76
CA LEU A 46 -5.47 7.75 5.32
C LEU A 46 -4.76 8.58 4.23
N LEU A 47 -4.39 7.96 3.11
CA LEU A 47 -3.63 8.64 2.06
C LEU A 47 -4.49 9.62 1.24
N HIS A 48 -5.74 9.27 0.94
CA HIS A 48 -6.65 10.10 0.13
C HIS A 48 -7.39 11.15 0.96
N ASP A 49 -8.02 10.74 2.06
CA ASP A 49 -9.04 11.57 2.73
C ASP A 49 -8.46 12.35 3.92
N VAL A 50 -7.35 11.88 4.50
CA VAL A 50 -6.73 12.53 5.67
C VAL A 50 -5.47 13.29 5.29
N LEU A 51 -4.58 12.66 4.51
CA LEU A 51 -3.32 13.28 4.08
C LEU A 51 -3.44 14.01 2.75
N GLU A 52 -4.50 13.77 1.97
CA GLU A 52 -4.77 14.41 0.68
C GLU A 52 -3.61 14.28 -0.34
N ILE A 53 -2.78 13.24 -0.20
CA ILE A 53 -1.67 12.92 -1.12
C ILE A 53 -2.06 11.90 -2.18
N GLY A 54 -3.29 11.38 -2.11
CA GLY A 54 -3.80 10.34 -3.00
C GLY A 54 -3.00 9.04 -2.91
N GLY A 55 -3.05 8.23 -3.97
CA GLY A 55 -2.25 7.02 -4.07
C GLY A 55 -2.91 5.93 -4.89
N LEU A 56 -2.13 5.31 -5.78
CA LEU A 56 -2.53 4.14 -6.55
C LEU A 56 -2.11 2.87 -5.83
N LEU A 57 -3.06 1.98 -5.54
CA LEU A 57 -2.76 0.64 -5.06
C LEU A 57 -2.24 -0.22 -6.22
N VAL A 58 -1.05 -0.79 -6.04
CA VAL A 58 -0.50 -1.85 -6.88
C VAL A 58 -0.48 -3.13 -6.05
N PRO A 59 -1.46 -4.03 -6.23
CA PRO A 59 -1.51 -5.28 -5.46
C PRO A 59 -0.36 -6.21 -5.85
N ARG A 60 0.12 -7.02 -4.90
CA ARG A 60 1.02 -8.12 -5.22
C ARG A 60 0.28 -9.08 -6.16
N SER A 61 0.86 -9.36 -7.32
CA SER A 61 0.37 -10.44 -8.19
C SER A 61 0.60 -11.77 -7.49
N ALA A 62 -0.43 -12.61 -7.42
CA ALA A 62 -0.19 -14.02 -7.13
C ALA A 62 0.64 -14.57 -8.29
N GLU A 63 1.90 -14.93 -8.05
CA GLU A 63 2.62 -15.78 -8.99
C GLU A 63 1.75 -17.02 -9.19
N THR A 64 1.27 -17.22 -10.41
CA THR A 64 0.80 -18.54 -10.80
C THR A 64 2.05 -19.38 -10.83
N ALA A 65 2.27 -20.20 -9.80
CA ALA A 65 3.28 -21.24 -9.87
C ALA A 65 2.89 -22.13 -11.05
N THR A 66 3.56 -21.94 -12.18
CA THR A 66 3.59 -22.95 -13.24
C THR A 66 4.38 -24.12 -12.68
N ASP A 67 3.67 -25.20 -12.38
CA ASP A 67 4.22 -26.56 -12.21
C ASP A 67 5.02 -26.99 -13.46
#